data_AF-A0A9X4KTC5-F1
#
_entry.id   AF-A0A9X4KTC5-F1
#
_cell.length_a   1.000
_cell.length_b   1.000
_cell.length_c   1.000
_cell.angle_alpha   90.00
_cell.angle_beta   90.00
_cell.angle_gamma   90.00
#
_symmetry.space_group_name_H-M   'P 1'
#
loop_
_entity.id
_entity.type
_entity.pdbx_description
1 polymer ?
#
loop_
_entity_poly.entity_id
_entity_poly.type
_entity_poly.pdbx_seq_one_letter_code
_entity_poly.pdbx_strand_id
1 'polypeptide(L)'
;MAKWLLGASLFGGSLLLNTVIDAFVVAISSASNYLRVDYFVFQFGYSLLVVLAGYSCALLIGALTGSVASQTILTWVLVALPIVFVELLDFSLQAHGIYMPRQGGYDSYSPVMWGDMLRAWFNFFNYASAQYPDITWTNALSLLAITIVSFAGGLFAYSRNLTENNGKLMIFKRGEIVLRFGFVLCVSMVAGLLGTELFRLNAGERLGYDIGFVLGCVLSTIGIRKLLLMRFKY
;
A
#
# COMPACT_ATOMS: atom_id res chain seq x y z
N MET A 1 13.06 13.34 14.11
CA MET A 1 12.53 12.85 15.40
C MET A 1 11.43 13.76 15.96
N ALA A 2 11.66 15.05 16.19
CA ALA A 2 10.65 15.95 16.81
C ALA A 2 9.28 15.94 16.10
N LYS A 3 9.25 15.96 14.75
CA LYS A 3 8.01 15.87 13.98
C LYS A 3 7.21 14.60 14.30
N TRP A 4 7.89 13.45 14.31
CA TRP A 4 7.23 12.16 14.56
C TRP A 4 6.65 12.08 15.97
N LEU A 5 7.42 12.52 16.98
CA LEU A 5 6.97 12.49 18.38
C LEU A 5 5.72 13.36 18.57
N LEU A 6 5.72 14.57 18.00
CA LEU A 6 4.60 15.49 18.07
C LEU A 6 3.34 14.91 17.40
N GLY A 7 3.49 14.33 16.20
CA GLY A 7 2.38 13.65 15.52
C GLY A 7 1.86 12.47 16.32
N ALA A 8 2.75 11.60 16.81
CA ALA A 8 2.41 10.43 17.62
C ALA A 8 1.68 10.82 18.91
N SER A 9 2.11 11.88 19.60
CA SER A 9 1.44 12.37 20.81
C SER A 9 0.06 12.94 20.53
N LEU A 10 -0.11 13.67 19.41
CA LEU A 10 -1.42 14.24 19.05
C LEU A 10 -2.41 13.14 18.67
N PHE A 11 -1.98 12.18 17.84
CA PHE A 11 -2.83 11.05 17.47
C PHE A 11 -3.15 10.16 18.68
N GLY A 12 -2.16 9.84 19.50
CA GLY A 12 -2.37 9.04 20.71
C GLY A 12 -3.28 9.72 21.72
N GLY A 13 -3.08 11.03 21.97
CA GLY A 13 -3.94 11.81 22.86
C GLY A 13 -5.37 11.93 22.35
N SER A 14 -5.55 12.22 21.06
CA SER A 14 -6.87 12.31 20.44
C SER A 14 -7.62 10.98 20.47
N LEU A 15 -6.94 9.87 20.16
CA LEU A 15 -7.55 8.54 20.21
C LEU A 15 -7.91 8.15 21.64
N LEU A 16 -7.03 8.41 22.60
CA LEU A 16 -7.27 8.10 24.01
C LEU A 16 -8.50 8.86 24.52
N LEU A 17 -8.55 10.17 24.25
CA LEU A 17 -9.68 11.01 24.64
C LEU A 17 -10.97 10.49 24.00
N ASN A 18 -10.95 10.15 22.71
CA ASN A 18 -12.11 9.60 22.03
C ASN A 18 -12.58 8.27 22.65
N THR A 19 -11.66 7.32 22.88
CA THR A 19 -11.99 6.03 23.51
C THR A 19 -12.55 6.18 24.91
N VAL A 20 -12.02 7.11 25.72
CA VAL A 20 -12.52 7.38 27.06
C VAL A 20 -13.93 7.96 27.02
N ILE A 21 -14.21 8.90 26.11
CA ILE A 21 -15.55 9.45 25.91
C ILE A 21 -16.51 8.34 25.49
N ASP A 22 -16.15 7.51 24.52
CA ASP A 22 -16.99 6.39 24.05
C ASP A 22 -17.30 5.41 25.20
N ALA A 23 -16.30 5.04 26.00
CA ALA A 23 -16.48 4.18 27.16
C ALA A 23 -17.41 4.82 28.21
N PHE A 24 -17.27 6.12 28.46
CA PHE A 24 -18.10 6.87 29.39
C PHE A 24 -19.57 6.95 28.92
N VAL A 25 -19.80 7.18 27.63
CA VAL A 25 -21.14 7.19 27.04
C VAL A 25 -21.80 5.83 27.20
N VAL A 26 -21.09 4.72 26.92
CA VAL A 26 -21.61 3.37 27.11
C VAL A 26 -21.92 3.11 28.59
N ALA A 27 -21.07 3.55 29.51
CA ALA A 27 -21.24 3.36 30.95
C ALA A 27 -22.53 4.00 31.50
N ILE A 28 -22.94 5.15 30.95
CA ILE A 28 -24.14 5.88 31.39
C ILE A 28 -25.39 5.46 30.60
N SER A 29 -25.22 4.84 29.43
CA SER A 29 -26.32 4.39 28.59
C SER A 29 -27.05 3.15 29.13
N SER A 30 -28.20 2.83 28.53
CA SER A 30 -28.90 1.56 28.74
C SER A 30 -28.10 0.32 28.32
N ALA A 31 -26.98 0.50 27.61
CA ALA A 31 -26.07 -0.54 27.19
C ALA A 31 -24.90 -0.78 28.17
N SER A 32 -24.92 -0.19 29.38
CA SER A 32 -23.85 -0.35 30.38
C SER A 32 -23.54 -1.80 30.75
N ASN A 33 -24.53 -2.70 30.67
CA ASN A 33 -24.35 -4.14 30.87
C ASN A 33 -23.45 -4.81 29.82
N TYR A 34 -23.24 -4.17 28.66
CA TYR A 34 -22.33 -4.64 27.61
C TYR A 34 -20.94 -3.97 27.68
N LEU A 35 -20.69 -3.14 28.70
CA LEU A 35 -19.40 -2.46 28.86
C LEU A 35 -18.31 -3.49 29.13
N ARG A 36 -17.33 -3.51 28.23
CA ARG A 36 -16.17 -4.39 28.27
C ARG A 36 -14.90 -3.56 28.19
N VAL A 37 -14.20 -3.40 29.32
CA VAL A 37 -12.99 -2.59 29.39
C VAL A 37 -11.89 -3.15 28.48
N ASP A 38 -11.79 -4.48 28.40
CA ASP A 38 -10.87 -5.18 27.50
C ASP A 38 -11.11 -4.79 26.04
N TYR A 39 -12.37 -4.68 25.60
CA TYR A 39 -12.72 -4.24 24.25
C TYR A 39 -12.14 -2.85 23.95
N PHE A 40 -12.35 -1.87 24.85
CA PHE A 40 -11.86 -0.50 24.64
C PHE A 40 -10.33 -0.43 24.65
N VAL A 41 -9.65 -1.19 25.51
CA VAL A 41 -8.19 -1.23 25.56
C VAL A 41 -7.61 -1.83 24.27
N PHE A 42 -8.17 -2.95 23.80
CA PHE A 42 -7.74 -3.58 22.55
C PHE A 42 -8.00 -2.67 21.34
N GLN A 43 -9.19 -2.07 21.27
CA GLN A 43 -9.56 -1.17 20.18
C GLN A 43 -8.66 0.07 20.15
N PHE A 44 -8.36 0.66 21.30
CA PHE A 44 -7.44 1.79 21.40
C PHE A 44 -6.03 1.40 20.94
N GLY A 45 -5.48 0.30 21.47
CA GLY A 45 -4.14 -0.15 21.12
C GLY A 45 -4.00 -0.45 19.63
N TYR A 46 -4.96 -1.15 19.05
CA TYR A 46 -4.97 -1.46 17.62
C TYR A 46 -5.12 -0.21 16.75
N SER A 47 -6.06 0.67 17.07
CA SER A 47 -6.27 1.93 16.34
C SER A 47 -5.03 2.83 16.39
N LEU A 48 -4.35 2.87 17.54
CA LEU A 48 -3.09 3.59 17.69
C LEU A 48 -2.01 3.04 16.77
N LEU A 49 -1.87 1.71 16.68
CA LEU A 49 -0.92 1.07 15.76
C LEU A 49 -1.24 1.39 14.30
N VAL A 50 -2.51 1.35 13.90
CA VAL A 50 -2.93 1.73 12.54
C VAL A 50 -2.51 3.16 12.21
N VAL A 51 -2.84 4.12 13.08
CA VAL A 51 -2.54 5.53 12.84
C VAL A 51 -1.03 5.80 12.86
N LEU A 52 -0.28 5.18 13.77
CA LEU A 52 1.19 5.32 13.81
C LEU A 52 1.86 4.70 12.59
N ALA A 53 1.37 3.57 12.08
CA ALA A 53 1.87 2.95 10.86
C ALA A 53 1.63 3.87 9.66
N GLY A 54 0.39 4.33 9.47
CA GLY A 54 0.02 5.25 8.38
C GLY A 54 0.81 6.57 8.44
N TYR A 55 0.95 7.14 9.64
CA TYR A 55 1.73 8.36 9.85
C TYR A 55 3.23 8.18 9.56
N SER A 56 3.81 7.06 10.01
CA SER A 56 5.23 6.76 9.75
C SER A 56 5.49 6.53 8.25
N CYS A 57 4.57 5.86 7.55
CA CYS A 57 4.60 5.75 6.09
C CYS A 57 4.52 7.11 5.41
N ALA A 58 3.60 8.00 5.83
CA ALA A 58 3.47 9.33 5.26
C ALA A 58 4.74 10.17 5.42
N LEU A 59 5.41 10.07 6.58
CA LEU A 59 6.70 10.73 6.81
C LEU A 59 7.82 10.14 5.94
N LEU A 60 7.86 8.82 5.77
CA LEU A 60 8.83 8.17 4.88
C LEU A 60 8.62 8.65 3.44
N ILE A 61 7.39 8.63 2.93
CA ILE A 61 7.07 9.10 1.58
C ILE A 61 7.48 10.55 1.43
N GLY A 62 7.11 11.42 2.37
CA GLY A 62 7.53 12.82 2.39
C GLY A 62 9.05 13.02 2.41
N ALA A 63 9.80 12.10 3.04
CA ALA A 63 11.26 12.12 3.01
C ALA A 63 11.85 11.63 1.68
N LEU A 64 11.11 10.85 0.89
CA LEU A 64 11.55 10.36 -0.43
C LEU A 64 11.17 11.31 -1.58
N THR A 65 10.11 12.11 -1.40
CA THR A 65 9.51 12.95 -2.44
C THR A 65 9.88 14.43 -2.33
N GLY A 66 10.02 15.11 -3.47
CA GLY A 66 10.49 16.49 -3.51
C GLY A 66 9.41 17.55 -3.30
N SER A 67 8.15 17.25 -3.59
CA SER A 67 7.01 18.18 -3.53
C SER A 67 5.73 17.52 -2.99
N VAL A 68 4.77 18.33 -2.57
CA VAL A 68 3.45 17.84 -2.09
C VAL A 68 2.76 17.02 -3.17
N ALA A 69 2.78 17.47 -4.43
CA ALA A 69 2.20 16.74 -5.54
C ALA A 69 2.84 15.34 -5.70
N SER A 70 4.17 15.26 -5.64
CA SER A 70 4.87 13.97 -5.73
C SER A 70 4.60 13.05 -4.54
N GLN A 71 4.45 13.62 -3.34
CA GLN A 71 4.06 12.88 -2.14
C GLN A 71 2.66 12.27 -2.30
N THR A 72 1.69 13.05 -2.77
CA THR A 72 0.31 12.58 -3.02
C THR A 72 0.27 11.49 -4.07
N ILE A 73 0.95 11.68 -5.21
CA ILE A 73 1.02 10.67 -6.28
C ILE A 73 1.65 9.37 -5.74
N LEU A 74 2.80 9.47 -5.08
CA LEU A 74 3.51 8.29 -4.58
C LEU A 74 2.71 7.58 -3.49
N THR A 75 1.95 8.30 -2.66
CA THR A 75 1.07 7.70 -1.65
C THR A 75 -0.01 6.85 -2.31
N TRP A 76 -0.74 7.39 -3.30
CA TRP A 76 -1.76 6.61 -4.01
C TRP A 76 -1.18 5.43 -4.78
N VAL A 77 -0.03 5.62 -5.42
CA VAL A 77 0.68 4.53 -6.09
C VAL A 77 1.06 3.44 -5.09
N LEU A 78 1.67 3.77 -3.95
CA LEU A 78 2.08 2.77 -2.96
C LEU A 78 0.92 2.01 -2.33
N VAL A 79 -0.25 2.65 -2.20
CA VAL A 79 -1.47 1.99 -1.69
C VAL A 79 -2.08 1.05 -2.74
N ALA A 80 -2.17 1.48 -3.99
CA ALA A 80 -2.82 0.70 -5.05
C ALA A 80 -1.90 -0.38 -5.64
N LEU A 81 -0.61 -0.09 -5.80
CA LEU A 81 0.35 -0.89 -6.55
C LEU A 81 0.44 -2.34 -6.06
N PRO A 82 0.56 -2.65 -4.75
CA PRO A 82 0.68 -4.04 -4.32
C PRO A 82 -0.55 -4.88 -4.65
N ILE A 83 -1.75 -4.29 -4.53
CA ILE A 83 -3.02 -4.96 -4.84
C ILE A 83 -3.11 -5.20 -6.34
N VAL A 84 -2.89 -4.15 -7.14
CA VAL A 84 -2.96 -4.23 -8.61
C VAL A 84 -1.88 -5.17 -9.16
N PHE A 85 -0.68 -5.15 -8.59
CA PHE A 85 0.44 -5.98 -9.05
C PHE A 85 0.16 -7.48 -8.89
N VAL A 86 -0.43 -7.90 -7.77
CA VAL A 86 -0.80 -9.31 -7.57
C VAL A 86 -1.82 -9.77 -8.61
N GLU A 87 -2.84 -8.96 -8.91
CA GLU A 87 -3.82 -9.30 -9.94
C GLU A 87 -3.16 -9.35 -11.33
N LEU A 88 -2.30 -8.38 -11.67
CA LEU A 88 -1.58 -8.37 -12.95
C LEU A 88 -0.66 -9.59 -13.11
N LEU A 89 -0.02 -10.03 -12.03
CA LEU A 89 0.83 -11.21 -12.02
C LEU A 89 0.00 -12.49 -12.22
N ASP A 90 -1.14 -12.60 -11.56
CA ASP A 90 -2.06 -13.73 -11.73
C ASP A 90 -2.55 -13.83 -13.19
N PHE A 91 -3.02 -12.73 -13.78
CA PHE A 91 -3.41 -12.68 -15.19
C PHE A 91 -2.26 -13.05 -16.14
N SER A 92 -1.04 -12.55 -15.86
CA SER A 92 0.15 -12.87 -16.66
C SER A 92 0.44 -14.37 -16.69
N LEU A 93 0.32 -15.02 -15.53
CA LEU A 93 0.58 -16.45 -15.39
C LEU A 93 -0.54 -17.29 -16.01
N GLN A 94 -1.79 -16.88 -15.86
CA GLN A 94 -2.93 -17.54 -16.51
C GLN A 94 -2.82 -17.52 -18.04
N ALA A 95 -2.38 -16.41 -18.63
CA ALA A 95 -2.12 -16.33 -20.07
C ALA A 95 -1.04 -17.34 -20.54
N HIS A 96 -0.21 -17.83 -19.63
CA HIS A 96 0.82 -18.84 -19.86
C HIS A 96 0.41 -20.26 -19.41
N GLY A 97 -0.87 -20.47 -19.05
CA GLY A 97 -1.40 -21.75 -18.60
C GLY A 97 -1.04 -22.10 -17.16
N ILE A 98 -0.53 -21.15 -16.38
CA ILE A 98 -0.23 -21.32 -14.95
C ILE A 98 -1.37 -20.70 -14.16
N TYR A 99 -2.24 -21.54 -13.62
CA TYR A 99 -3.35 -21.09 -12.78
C TYR A 99 -2.93 -21.10 -11.31
N MET A 100 -3.03 -19.96 -10.64
CA MET A 100 -2.92 -19.92 -9.19
C MET A 100 -4.25 -20.34 -8.56
N PRO A 101 -4.30 -21.33 -7.66
CA PRO A 101 -5.51 -21.63 -6.93
C PRO A 101 -5.87 -20.46 -6.02
N ARG A 102 -7.10 -19.95 -6.21
CA ARG A 102 -7.63 -18.79 -5.48
C ARG A 102 -8.62 -19.25 -4.42
N GLN A 103 -8.54 -18.67 -3.23
CA GLN A 103 -9.53 -18.93 -2.18
C GLN A 103 -10.91 -18.42 -2.65
N GLY A 104 -11.90 -19.30 -2.79
CA GLY A 104 -13.28 -18.95 -3.19
C GLY A 104 -13.72 -19.33 -4.62
N GLY A 105 -12.86 -19.99 -5.41
CA GLY A 105 -13.27 -20.64 -6.67
C GLY A 105 -13.98 -21.98 -6.44
N TYR A 106 -14.67 -22.52 -7.45
CA TYR A 106 -15.39 -23.82 -7.35
C TYR A 106 -14.50 -25.00 -6.88
N ASP A 107 -13.17 -24.87 -6.99
CA ASP A 107 -12.17 -25.85 -6.55
C ASP A 107 -11.50 -25.47 -5.20
N SER A 108 -12.29 -25.00 -4.22
CA SER A 108 -11.78 -24.48 -2.93
C SER A 108 -11.43 -25.57 -1.92
N TYR A 109 -10.31 -26.26 -2.13
CA TYR A 109 -9.52 -26.93 -1.09
C TYR A 109 -8.03 -26.63 -1.33
N SER A 110 -7.64 -25.35 -1.28
CA SER A 110 -6.22 -24.98 -1.31
C SER A 110 -5.85 -24.16 -0.07
N PRO A 111 -4.74 -24.48 0.62
CA PRO A 111 -4.19 -23.61 1.66
C PRO A 111 -3.86 -22.25 1.05
N VAL A 112 -4.11 -21.19 1.83
CA VAL A 112 -3.89 -19.78 1.49
C VAL A 112 -2.58 -19.61 0.73
N MET A 113 -2.69 -19.26 -0.55
CA MET A 113 -1.52 -19.04 -1.40
C MET A 113 -0.84 -17.71 -1.08
N TRP A 114 0.44 -17.62 -1.41
CA TRP A 114 1.29 -16.46 -1.15
C TRP A 114 0.71 -15.15 -1.72
N GLY A 115 -0.05 -15.22 -2.83
CA GLY A 115 -0.72 -14.06 -3.44
C GLY A 115 -1.79 -13.43 -2.53
N ASP A 116 -2.65 -14.25 -1.92
CA ASP A 116 -3.68 -13.78 -0.99
C ASP A 116 -3.05 -13.23 0.30
N MET A 117 -1.96 -13.86 0.78
CA MET A 117 -1.18 -13.33 1.91
C MET A 117 -0.57 -11.97 1.59
N LEU A 118 0.08 -11.81 0.43
CA LEU A 118 0.66 -10.54 0.00
C LEU A 118 -0.42 -9.47 -0.16
N ARG A 119 -1.55 -9.81 -0.76
CA ARG A 119 -2.69 -8.89 -0.89
C ARG A 119 -3.21 -8.44 0.47
N ALA A 120 -3.35 -9.36 1.43
CA ALA A 120 -3.78 -9.04 2.79
C ALA A 120 -2.74 -8.16 3.51
N TRP A 121 -1.45 -8.45 3.36
CA TRP A 121 -0.35 -7.74 4.01
C TRP A 121 -0.17 -6.31 3.50
N PHE A 122 -0.36 -6.08 2.21
CA PHE A 122 -0.17 -4.75 1.63
C PHE A 122 -1.43 -3.90 1.57
N ASN A 123 -2.61 -4.50 1.81
CA ASN A 123 -3.85 -3.75 1.84
C ASN A 123 -4.01 -3.02 3.18
N PHE A 124 -3.44 -1.83 3.28
CA PHE A 124 -3.53 -0.98 4.47
C PHE A 124 -4.98 -0.72 4.91
N PHE A 125 -5.92 -0.62 3.97
CA PHE A 125 -7.32 -0.40 4.30
C PHE A 125 -7.93 -1.56 5.07
N ASN A 126 -7.52 -2.81 4.80
CA ASN A 126 -8.00 -3.97 5.58
C ASN A 126 -7.61 -3.84 7.06
N TYR A 127 -6.42 -3.31 7.36
CA TYR A 127 -6.03 -3.06 8.74
C TYR A 127 -6.84 -1.93 9.37
N ALA A 128 -7.08 -0.86 8.62
CA ALA A 128 -7.81 0.31 9.10
C ALA A 128 -9.32 0.07 9.29
N SER A 129 -9.91 -0.83 8.50
CA SER A 129 -11.34 -1.18 8.56
C SER A 129 -11.61 -2.48 9.32
N ALA A 130 -10.60 -3.05 10.00
CA ALA A 130 -10.75 -4.30 10.74
C ALA A 130 -11.79 -4.14 11.87
N GLN A 131 -12.75 -5.05 11.94
CA GLN A 131 -13.70 -5.12 13.05
C GLN A 131 -13.05 -5.83 14.24
N TYR A 132 -13.54 -5.56 15.45
CA TYR A 132 -13.03 -6.17 16.68
C TYR A 132 -12.78 -7.70 16.63
N PRO A 133 -13.71 -8.54 16.10
CA PRO A 133 -13.45 -9.98 16.01
C PRO A 133 -12.30 -10.36 15.06
N ASP A 134 -11.96 -9.49 14.10
CA ASP A 134 -10.88 -9.71 13.13
C ASP A 134 -9.53 -9.14 13.60
N ILE A 135 -9.50 -8.49 14.77
CA ILE A 135 -8.26 -8.00 15.38
C ILE A 135 -7.47 -9.18 15.91
N THR A 136 -6.41 -9.53 15.19
CA THR A 136 -5.49 -10.63 15.53
C THR A 136 -4.12 -10.09 15.90
N TRP A 137 -3.37 -10.84 16.71
CA TRP A 137 -1.98 -10.51 17.04
C TRP A 137 -1.08 -10.42 15.81
N THR A 138 -1.36 -11.20 14.76
CA THR A 138 -0.66 -11.11 13.49
C THR A 138 -0.83 -9.75 12.82
N ASN A 139 -2.04 -9.19 12.85
CA ASN A 139 -2.32 -7.86 12.29
C ASN A 139 -1.67 -6.75 13.13
N ALA A 140 -1.68 -6.88 14.46
CA ALA A 140 -1.01 -5.93 15.33
C ALA A 140 0.52 -5.92 15.11
N LEU A 141 1.13 -7.11 14.97
CA LEU A 141 2.56 -7.26 14.72
C LEU A 141 2.96 -6.73 13.34
N SER A 142 2.13 -6.92 12.30
CA SER A 142 2.41 -6.36 10.98
C SER A 142 2.37 -4.83 11.01
N LEU A 143 1.39 -4.21 11.68
CA LEU A 143 1.32 -2.76 11.85
C LEU A 143 2.52 -2.20 12.63
N LEU A 144 2.96 -2.92 13.67
CA LEU A 144 4.16 -2.57 14.43
C LEU A 144 5.41 -2.66 13.55
N ALA A 145 5.55 -3.73 12.76
CA ALA A 145 6.65 -3.88 11.82
C ALA A 145 6.66 -2.76 10.76
N ILE A 146 5.51 -2.44 10.17
CA ILE A 146 5.35 -1.32 9.22
C ILE A 146 5.78 0.00 9.88
N THR A 147 5.35 0.25 11.12
CA THR A 147 5.72 1.46 11.87
C THR A 147 7.23 1.55 12.04
N ILE A 148 7.88 0.48 12.52
CA ILE A 148 9.33 0.45 12.75
C ILE A 148 10.11 0.64 11.46
N VAL A 149 9.77 -0.12 10.41
CA VAL A 149 10.46 -0.07 9.12
C VAL A 149 10.31 1.30 8.47
N SER A 150 9.09 1.86 8.47
CA SER A 150 8.83 3.18 7.90
C SER A 150 9.49 4.29 8.69
N PHE A 151 9.48 4.21 10.03
CA PHE A 151 10.15 5.18 10.88
C PHE A 151 11.68 5.15 10.69
N ALA A 152 12.29 3.96 10.72
CA ALA A 152 13.73 3.79 10.50
C ALA A 152 14.15 4.24 9.09
N GLY A 153 13.36 3.86 8.08
CA GLY A 153 13.56 4.29 6.70
C GLY A 153 13.45 5.81 6.55
N GLY A 154 12.47 6.43 7.22
CA GLY A 154 12.26 7.88 7.21
C GLY A 154 13.43 8.62 7.86
N LEU A 155 13.94 8.13 9.00
CA LEU A 155 15.14 8.67 9.64
C LEU A 155 16.37 8.56 8.74
N PHE A 156 16.56 7.39 8.12
CA PHE A 156 17.67 7.16 7.19
C PHE A 156 17.59 8.11 5.99
N ALA A 157 16.44 8.22 5.34
CA ALA A 157 16.21 9.12 4.22
C ALA A 157 16.44 10.59 4.62
N TYR A 158 15.94 11.01 5.78
CA TYR A 158 16.11 12.38 6.26
C TYR A 158 17.57 12.72 6.55
N SER A 159 18.34 11.79 7.11
CA SER A 159 19.77 12.00 7.39
C SER A 159 20.63 12.15 6.12
N ARG A 160 20.14 11.65 4.98
CA ARG A 160 20.84 11.64 3.69
C ARG A 160 20.37 12.72 2.72
N ASN A 161 19.27 13.41 3.02
CA ASN A 161 18.72 14.44 2.15
C ASN A 161 19.24 15.83 2.52
N LEU A 162 19.89 16.47 1.56
CA LEU A 162 20.06 17.92 1.55
C LEU A 162 18.68 18.53 1.27
N THR A 163 18.28 19.48 2.10
CA THR A 163 16.97 20.14 2.11
C THR A 163 16.74 21.00 0.86
N GLU A 164 16.51 20.37 -0.29
CA GLU A 164 16.11 21.06 -1.50
C GLU A 164 14.80 20.47 -2.06
N ASN A 165 13.73 21.25 -1.92
CA ASN A 165 12.49 21.05 -2.66
C ASN A 165 12.76 21.31 -4.15
N ASN A 166 13.16 20.26 -4.86
CA ASN A 166 13.56 20.34 -6.26
C ASN A 166 12.40 20.13 -7.25
N GLY A 167 11.16 19.97 -6.75
CA GLY A 167 9.96 19.68 -7.56
C GLY A 167 10.00 18.33 -8.28
N LYS A 168 11.01 17.48 -8.00
CA LYS A 168 11.17 16.16 -8.61
C LYS A 168 10.23 15.15 -7.96
N LEU A 169 9.78 14.17 -8.74
CA LEU A 169 8.95 13.06 -8.26
C LEU A 169 9.64 12.27 -7.13
N MET A 170 10.96 12.09 -7.22
CA MET A 170 11.74 11.41 -6.19
C MET A 170 13.10 12.09 -6.01
N ILE A 171 13.53 12.24 -4.76
CA ILE A 171 14.79 12.92 -4.43
C ILE A 171 15.99 12.00 -4.68
N PHE A 172 15.85 10.71 -4.36
CA PHE A 172 16.93 9.74 -4.48
C PHE A 172 17.00 9.10 -5.88
N LYS A 173 18.17 9.15 -6.51
CA LYS A 173 18.44 8.50 -7.81
C LYS A 173 18.14 6.99 -7.80
N ARG A 174 18.40 6.29 -6.70
CA ARG A 174 18.11 4.85 -6.58
C ARG A 174 16.61 4.56 -6.59
N GLY A 175 15.82 5.38 -5.90
CA GLY A 175 14.37 5.21 -5.89
C GLY A 175 13.76 5.54 -7.26
N GLU A 176 14.35 6.48 -8.00
CA GLU A 176 13.96 6.75 -9.39
C GLU A 176 14.13 5.50 -10.28
N ILE A 177 15.20 4.72 -10.09
CA ILE A 177 15.41 3.45 -10.80
C ILE A 177 14.31 2.44 -10.46
N VAL A 178 13.98 2.30 -9.17
CA VAL A 178 12.91 1.40 -8.70
C VAL A 178 11.56 1.81 -9.31
N LEU A 179 11.24 3.10 -9.29
CA LEU A 179 10.00 3.62 -9.86
C LEU A 179 9.93 3.45 -11.38
N ARG A 180 11.06 3.62 -12.09
CA ARG A 180 11.15 3.33 -13.53
C ARG A 180 10.84 1.87 -13.83
N PHE A 181 11.52 0.96 -13.14
CA PHE A 181 11.36 -0.48 -13.37
C PHE A 181 9.94 -0.93 -13.02
N GLY A 182 9.43 -0.53 -11.85
CA GLY A 182 8.08 -0.87 -11.41
C GLY A 182 7.00 -0.34 -12.35
N PHE A 183 7.14 0.91 -12.83
CA PHE A 183 6.21 1.49 -13.80
C PHE A 183 6.19 0.72 -15.12
N VAL A 184 7.37 0.43 -15.68
CA VAL A 184 7.49 -0.32 -16.95
C VAL A 184 6.87 -1.70 -16.81
N LEU A 185 7.20 -2.41 -15.74
CA LEU A 185 6.68 -3.75 -15.47
C LEU A 185 5.14 -3.73 -15.37
N CYS A 186 4.56 -2.88 -14.54
CA CYS A 186 3.11 -2.84 -14.36
C CYS A 186 2.36 -2.43 -15.64
N VAL A 187 2.84 -1.40 -16.34
CA VAL A 187 2.21 -0.95 -17.59
C VAL A 187 2.35 -2.01 -18.69
N SER A 188 3.46 -2.73 -18.75
CA SER A 188 3.63 -3.84 -19.69
C SER A 188 2.67 -5.00 -19.41
N MET A 189 2.43 -5.35 -18.14
CA MET A 189 1.45 -6.38 -17.79
C MET A 189 0.02 -5.96 -18.12
N VAL A 190 -0.35 -4.69 -17.90
CA VAL A 190 -1.64 -4.13 -18.31
C VAL A 190 -1.79 -4.18 -19.83
N ALA A 191 -0.75 -3.79 -20.58
CA ALA A 191 -0.78 -3.85 -22.04
C ALA A 191 -0.87 -5.29 -22.55
N GLY A 192 -0.25 -6.25 -21.87
CA GLY A 192 -0.43 -7.69 -22.13
C GLY A 192 -1.89 -8.12 -21.97
N LEU A 193 -2.54 -7.72 -20.87
CA LEU A 193 -3.97 -7.98 -20.64
C LEU A 193 -4.87 -7.32 -21.71
N LEU A 194 -4.54 -6.13 -22.19
CA LEU A 194 -5.27 -5.53 -23.31
C LEU A 194 -5.00 -6.27 -24.63
N GLY A 195 -3.77 -6.76 -24.81
CA GLY A 195 -3.37 -7.56 -25.97
C GLY A 195 -4.11 -8.89 -26.08
N THR A 196 -4.36 -9.57 -24.95
CA THR A 196 -5.15 -10.82 -24.95
C THR A 196 -6.54 -10.60 -25.50
N GLU A 197 -7.20 -9.51 -25.09
CA GLU A 197 -8.56 -9.19 -25.56
C GLU A 197 -8.57 -8.72 -27.03
N LEU A 198 -7.57 -7.94 -27.45
CA LEU A 198 -7.50 -7.42 -28.83
C LEU A 198 -7.17 -8.51 -29.87
N PHE A 199 -6.33 -9.49 -29.53
CA PHE A 199 -5.83 -10.50 -30.47
C PHE A 199 -6.46 -11.88 -30.28
N ARG A 200 -7.50 -12.00 -29.44
CA ARG A 200 -8.15 -13.26 -29.05
C ARG A 200 -8.58 -14.14 -30.22
N LEU A 201 -8.96 -13.52 -31.35
CA LEU A 201 -9.52 -14.22 -32.51
C LEU A 201 -8.47 -14.80 -33.47
N ASN A 202 -7.22 -14.31 -33.46
CA ASN A 202 -6.24 -14.62 -34.53
C ASN A 202 -4.92 -15.25 -34.06
N ALA A 203 -4.48 -15.01 -32.82
CA ALA A 203 -3.14 -15.43 -32.36
C ALA A 203 -3.18 -16.38 -31.14
N GLY A 204 -4.34 -16.62 -30.54
CA GLY A 204 -4.42 -17.32 -29.26
C GLY A 204 -4.02 -16.43 -28.07
N GLU A 205 -4.53 -16.76 -26.88
CA GLU A 205 -4.44 -15.91 -25.69
C GLU A 205 -2.99 -15.57 -25.31
N ARG A 206 -2.09 -16.55 -25.37
CA ARG A 206 -0.66 -16.35 -25.05
C ARG A 206 0.06 -15.38 -26.00
N LEU A 207 -0.10 -15.54 -27.31
CA LEU A 207 0.57 -14.65 -28.27
C LEU A 207 0.01 -13.23 -28.21
N GLY A 208 -1.30 -13.09 -27.99
CA GLY A 208 -1.92 -11.79 -27.75
C GLY A 208 -1.32 -11.08 -26.54
N TYR A 209 -1.13 -11.81 -25.44
CA TYR A 209 -0.46 -11.31 -24.24
C TYR A 209 0.97 -10.85 -24.53
N ASP A 210 1.79 -11.71 -25.15
CA ASP A 210 3.21 -11.45 -25.40
C ASP A 210 3.43 -10.22 -26.29
N ILE A 211 2.62 -10.08 -27.35
CA ILE A 211 2.64 -8.91 -28.23
C ILE A 211 2.28 -7.64 -27.45
N GLY A 212 1.18 -7.68 -26.68
CA GLY A 212 0.76 -6.56 -25.85
C GLY A 212 1.81 -6.17 -24.80
N PHE A 213 2.44 -7.15 -24.17
CA PHE A 213 3.48 -6.96 -23.16
C PHE A 213 4.73 -6.27 -23.73
N VAL A 214 5.22 -6.74 -24.89
CA VAL A 214 6.38 -6.14 -25.56
C VAL A 214 6.09 -4.71 -26.02
N LEU A 215 4.91 -4.47 -26.61
CA LEU A 215 4.48 -3.11 -26.99
C LEU A 215 4.37 -2.20 -25.76
N GLY A 216 3.78 -2.70 -24.67
CA GLY A 216 3.69 -2.00 -23.39
C GLY A 216 5.05 -1.64 -22.80
N CYS A 217 6.03 -2.55 -22.87
CA CYS A 217 7.42 -2.27 -22.47
C CYS A 217 8.02 -1.09 -23.25
N VAL A 218 7.87 -1.08 -24.58
CA VAL A 218 8.40 0.00 -25.43
C VAL A 218 7.71 1.34 -25.12
N LEU A 219 6.39 1.36 -25.06
CA LEU A 219 5.63 2.59 -24.82
C LEU A 219 5.86 3.15 -23.40
N SER A 220 5.89 2.29 -22.39
CA SER A 220 6.09 2.68 -20.99
C SER A 220 7.49 3.23 -20.73
N THR A 221 8.53 2.69 -21.37
CA THR A 221 9.89 3.24 -21.24
C THR A 221 10.02 4.64 -21.81
N ILE A 222 9.26 4.99 -22.85
CA ILE A 222 9.20 6.35 -23.39
C ILE A 222 8.38 7.25 -22.44
N GLY A 223 7.23 6.77 -21.95
CA GLY A 223 6.35 7.50 -21.04
C GLY A 223 7.03 7.89 -19.73
N ILE A 224 7.72 6.95 -19.08
CA ILE A 224 8.36 7.17 -17.78
C ILE A 224 9.55 8.12 -17.86
N ARG A 225 10.27 8.14 -18.99
CA ARG A 225 11.31 9.14 -19.25
C ARG A 225 10.74 10.55 -19.23
N LYS A 226 9.58 10.78 -19.87
CA LYS A 226 8.91 12.09 -19.85
C LYS A 226 8.42 12.47 -18.46
N LEU A 227 7.78 11.53 -17.74
CA LEU A 227 7.25 11.78 -16.40
C LEU A 227 8.34 12.17 -15.40
N LEU A 228 9.51 11.54 -15.48
CA LEU A 228 10.62 11.83 -14.55
C LEU A 228 11.35 13.14 -14.84
N LEU A 229 11.19 13.69 -16.04
CA LEU A 229 11.70 15.02 -16.39
C LEU A 229 10.75 16.14 -15.93
N MET A 230 9.48 15.82 -15.63
CA MET A 230 8.52 16.80 -15.14
C MET A 230 8.90 17.28 -13.73
N ARG A 231 8.85 18.59 -13.54
CA ARG A 231 9.00 19.23 -12.23
C ARG A 231 7.65 19.75 -11.78
N PHE A 232 7.11 19.17 -10.73
CA PHE A 232 5.89 19.62 -10.09
C PHE A 232 6.25 20.79 -9.16
N LYS A 233 6.13 22.01 -9.67
CA LYS A 233 6.34 23.25 -8.90
C LYS A 233 5.02 23.71 -8.30
N TYR A 234 4.70 23.20 -7.10
CA TYR A 234 3.74 23.78 -6.15
C TYR A 234 4.15 23.37 -4.74
#